data_AF-I0L9W4-F1
#
_entry.id   AF-I0L9W4-F1
#
_cell.length_a   1.000
_cell.length_b   1.000
_cell.length_c   1.000
_cell.angle_alpha   90.00
_cell.angle_beta   90.00
_cell.angle_gamma   90.00
#
_symmetry.space_group_name_H-M   'P 1'
#
loop_
_entity.id
_entity.type
_entity.pdbx_description
1 polymer ?
#
loop_
_entity_poly.entity_id
_entity_poly.type
_entity_poly.pdbx_seq_one_letter_code
_entity_poly.pdbx_strand_id
1 'polypeptide(L)'
;MRSRLRKLHVDGRTFTWKADIRDAFEADGRHRCIRVRVWGAGKNGRALQADLTEWPHPPTPWDERYAYPTAENVRELARYALSVGWTPEAVGSTFRITSGAKVALPGLAVTDLLSTAERPH
;
A
#
# COMPACT_ATOMS: atom_id res chain seq x y z
N MET A 1 -13.46 -7.62 -7.98
CA MET A 1 -12.45 -7.84 -9.04
C MET A 1 -11.24 -8.52 -8.43
N ARG A 2 -10.76 -9.66 -8.97
CA ARG A 2 -9.56 -10.34 -8.43
C ARG A 2 -8.33 -9.52 -8.82
N SER A 3 -7.61 -8.93 -7.87
CA SER A 3 -6.41 -8.16 -8.20
C SER A 3 -5.34 -9.07 -8.80
N ARG A 4 -4.78 -8.64 -9.94
CA ARG A 4 -3.72 -9.38 -10.62
C ARG A 4 -2.42 -9.24 -9.84
N LEU A 5 -1.76 -10.36 -9.54
CA LEU A 5 -0.41 -10.36 -9.01
C LEU A 5 0.57 -9.92 -10.12
N ARG A 6 1.42 -8.93 -9.81
CA ARG A 6 2.37 -8.29 -10.73
C ARG A 6 3.78 -8.51 -10.23
N LYS A 7 4.76 -8.55 -11.14
CA LYS A 7 6.19 -8.58 -10.78
C LYS A 7 6.72 -7.15 -10.65
N LEU A 8 7.74 -6.98 -9.81
CA LEU A 8 8.46 -5.73 -9.60
C LEU A 8 9.94 -6.06 -9.40
N HIS A 9 10.83 -5.26 -9.98
CA HIS A 9 12.27 -5.36 -9.74
C HIS A 9 12.74 -4.11 -8.99
N VAL A 10 13.42 -4.32 -7.87
CA VAL A 10 13.97 -3.27 -6.99
C VAL A 10 15.38 -3.67 -6.62
N ASP A 11 16.36 -2.85 -7.02
CA ASP A 11 17.78 -2.99 -6.67
C ASP A 11 18.32 -4.44 -6.86
N GLY A 12 18.01 -5.03 -8.02
CA GLY A 12 18.44 -6.39 -8.40
C GLY A 12 17.61 -7.54 -7.81
N ARG A 13 16.63 -7.24 -6.96
CA ARG A 13 15.74 -8.24 -6.33
C ARG A 13 14.37 -8.23 -6.99
N THR A 14 13.79 -9.42 -7.14
CA THR A 14 12.45 -9.60 -7.70
C THR A 14 11.42 -9.72 -6.59
N PHE A 15 10.38 -8.91 -6.69
CA PHE A 15 9.22 -8.93 -5.82
C PHE A 15 7.97 -9.25 -6.62
N THR A 16 6.94 -9.71 -5.93
CA THR A 16 5.57 -9.76 -6.44
C THR A 16 4.69 -8.83 -5.63
N TRP A 17 3.70 -8.22 -6.25
CA TRP A 17 2.80 -7.30 -5.57
C TRP A 17 1.40 -7.33 -6.16
N LYS A 18 0.44 -6.87 -5.36
CA LYS A 18 -0.93 -6.62 -5.79
C LYS A 18 -1.50 -5.40 -5.07
N ALA A 19 -2.54 -4.82 -5.63
CA ALA A 19 -3.28 -3.73 -5.03
C ALA A 19 -4.78 -4.03 -5.07
N ASP A 20 -5.42 -3.98 -3.91
CA ASP A 20 -6.85 -4.24 -3.73
C ASP A 20 -7.55 -2.93 -3.33
N ILE A 21 -8.57 -2.51 -4.08
CA ILE A 21 -9.44 -1.40 -3.67
C ILE A 21 -10.30 -1.87 -2.49
N ARG A 22 -10.39 -1.03 -1.47
CA ARG A 22 -11.13 -1.25 -0.23
C ARG A 22 -11.85 0.04 0.16
N ASP A 23 -12.84 -0.11 1.01
CA ASP A 23 -13.56 1.00 1.61
C ASP A 23 -13.20 1.07 3.08
N ALA A 24 -12.83 2.28 3.54
CA ALA A 24 -12.79 2.63 4.94
C ALA A 24 -14.02 3.48 5.26
N PHE A 25 -14.60 3.29 6.44
CA PHE A 25 -15.73 4.08 6.91
C PHE A 25 -15.27 4.89 8.12
N GLU A 26 -15.40 6.20 8.02
CA GLU A 26 -15.21 7.14 9.14
C GLU A 26 -16.49 7.95 9.36
N ALA A 27 -16.47 8.84 10.37
CA ALA A 27 -17.64 9.62 10.75
C ALA A 27 -18.15 10.54 9.63
N ASP A 28 -17.26 11.00 8.75
CA ASP A 28 -17.55 11.86 7.60
C ASP A 28 -17.94 11.08 6.33
N GLY A 29 -17.86 9.74 6.35
CA GLY A 29 -18.40 8.88 5.31
C GLY A 29 -17.45 7.79 4.83
N ARG A 30 -17.66 7.38 3.57
CA ARG A 30 -16.92 6.30 2.91
C ARG A 30 -15.71 6.86 2.18
N HIS A 31 -14.53 6.33 2.51
CA HIS A 31 -13.26 6.68 1.88
C HIS A 31 -12.72 5.52 1.05
N ARG A 32 -12.37 5.80 -0.21
CA ARG A 32 -11.68 4.83 -1.07
C ARG A 32 -10.25 4.68 -0.61
N CYS A 33 -9.86 3.44 -0.29
CA CYS A 33 -8.50 3.08 0.05
C CYS A 33 -7.97 2.00 -0.90
N ILE A 34 -6.66 1.91 -1.02
CA ILE A 34 -5.98 0.89 -1.83
C ILE A 34 -4.96 0.18 -0.96
N ARG A 35 -5.22 -1.09 -0.66
CA ARG A 35 -4.26 -1.94 0.06
C ARG A 35 -3.25 -2.52 -0.91
N VAL A 36 -2.01 -2.06 -0.83
CA VAL A 36 -0.86 -2.63 -1.55
C VAL A 36 -0.21 -3.69 -0.68
N ARG A 37 0.05 -4.86 -1.27
CA ARG A 37 0.86 -5.91 -0.64
C ARG A 37 2.00 -6.33 -1.55
N VAL A 38 3.20 -6.49 -0.98
CA VAL A 38 4.43 -6.88 -1.69
C VAL A 38 5.06 -8.09 -0.98
N TRP A 39 5.57 -9.05 -1.75
CA TRP A 39 6.25 -10.26 -1.28
C TRP A 39 7.59 -10.42 -1.99
N GLY A 40 8.66 -10.63 -1.22
CA GLY A 40 10.02 -10.84 -1.74
C GLY A 40 10.54 -12.28 -1.63
N ALA A 41 10.00 -13.10 -0.74
CA ALA A 41 10.49 -14.47 -0.49
C ALA A 41 9.38 -15.55 -0.53
N GLY A 42 8.42 -15.41 -1.45
CA GLY A 42 7.31 -16.35 -1.60
C GLY A 42 6.27 -16.27 -0.47
N LYS A 43 5.45 -17.32 -0.33
CA LYS A 43 4.24 -17.32 0.51
C LYS A 43 4.46 -17.20 2.02
N ASN A 44 5.66 -17.57 2.50
CA ASN A 44 5.99 -17.58 3.93
C ASN A 44 6.87 -16.38 4.34
N GLY A 45 7.34 -15.59 3.37
CA GLY A 45 8.14 -14.40 3.62
C GLY A 45 7.31 -13.27 4.22
N ARG A 46 8.00 -12.37 4.91
CA ARG A 46 7.38 -11.20 5.53
C ARG A 46 6.79 -10.29 4.48
N ALA A 47 5.47 -10.30 4.33
CA ALA A 47 4.79 -9.43 3.38
C ALA A 47 4.92 -7.96 3.82
N LEU A 48 5.22 -7.07 2.89
CA LEU A 48 5.02 -5.63 3.08
C LEU A 48 3.56 -5.29 2.80
N GLN A 49 2.98 -4.40 3.62
CA GLN A 49 1.66 -3.82 3.40
C GLN A 49 1.69 -2.31 3.59
N ALA A 50 1.06 -1.59 2.67
CA ALA A 50 0.74 -0.17 2.81
C ALA A 50 -0.70 0.04 2.36
N ASP A 51 -1.46 0.80 3.15
CA ASP A 51 -2.79 1.24 2.78
C ASP A 51 -2.66 2.67 2.23
N LEU A 52 -3.21 2.93 1.04
CA LEU A 52 -3.05 4.18 0.31
C LEU A 52 -4.40 4.87 0.11
N THR A 53 -4.38 6.20 0.08
CA THR A 53 -5.51 7.05 -0.34
C THR A 53 -5.04 8.03 -1.40
N GLU A 54 -5.96 8.65 -2.11
CA GLU A 54 -5.66 9.67 -3.11
C GLU A 54 -5.17 10.95 -2.44
N TRP A 55 -4.13 11.56 -3.02
CA TRP A 55 -3.60 12.82 -2.51
C TRP A 55 -3.05 13.73 -3.62
N PRO A 56 -3.42 15.03 -3.66
CA PRO A 56 -4.44 15.64 -2.82
C PRO A 56 -5.82 15.03 -3.09
N HIS A 57 -6.72 15.09 -2.11
CA HIS A 57 -8.11 14.66 -2.32
C HIS A 57 -8.70 15.45 -3.51
N PRO A 58 -9.47 14.79 -4.39
CA PRO A 58 -10.08 15.47 -5.51
C PRO A 58 -10.96 16.63 -5.00
N PRO A 59 -10.91 17.81 -5.64
CA PRO A 59 -11.64 18.99 -5.18
C PRO A 59 -13.16 18.82 -5.29
N THR A 60 -13.64 17.86 -6.08
CA THR A 60 -15.06 17.52 -6.17
C THR A 60 -15.27 16.00 -6.22
N PRO A 61 -16.39 15.46 -5.70
CA PRO A 61 -16.72 14.03 -5.78
C PRO A 61 -16.86 13.48 -7.22
N TRP A 62 -16.94 14.38 -8.21
CA TRP A 62 -17.11 14.08 -9.64
C TRP A 62 -15.81 14.12 -10.43
N ASP A 63 -14.67 14.42 -9.77
CA ASP A 63 -13.37 14.31 -10.42
C ASP A 63 -13.00 12.82 -10.51
N GLU A 64 -13.37 12.19 -11.63
CA GLU A 64 -13.27 10.74 -11.85
C GLU A 64 -11.84 10.21 -11.95
N ARG A 65 -10.81 11.04 -11.71
CA ARG A 65 -9.41 10.62 -11.76
C ARG A 65 -9.02 9.88 -10.48
N TYR A 66 -9.52 8.66 -10.35
CA TYR A 66 -9.12 7.79 -9.26
C TYR A 66 -7.67 7.32 -9.48
N ALA A 67 -6.76 7.75 -8.60
CA ALA A 67 -5.38 7.29 -8.68
C ALA A 67 -5.32 5.78 -8.36
N TYR A 68 -4.38 5.09 -9.01
CA TYR A 68 -4.08 3.69 -8.75
C TYR A 68 -2.57 3.51 -8.70
N PRO A 69 -2.02 2.73 -7.75
CA PRO A 69 -0.58 2.59 -7.59
C PRO A 69 0.05 2.05 -8.87
N THR A 70 1.02 2.80 -9.37
CA THR A 70 1.91 2.40 -10.45
C THR A 70 3.02 1.48 -9.92
N ALA A 71 3.75 0.82 -10.81
CA ALA A 71 4.94 0.06 -10.42
C ALA A 71 5.99 0.96 -9.73
N GLU A 72 6.08 2.24 -10.10
CA GLU A 72 6.98 3.21 -9.47
C GLU A 72 6.60 3.48 -8.02
N ASN A 73 5.32 3.72 -7.74
CA ASN A 73 4.83 3.91 -6.36
C ASN A 73 5.19 2.70 -5.49
N VAL A 74 5.03 1.49 -6.02
CA VAL A 74 5.35 0.26 -5.27
C VAL A 74 6.86 0.06 -5.10
N ARG A 75 7.67 0.51 -6.07
CA ARG A 75 9.14 0.53 -5.93
C ARG A 75 9.56 1.44 -4.78
N GLU A 76 9.00 2.64 -4.71
CA GLU A 76 9.31 3.59 -3.63
C GLU A 76 8.86 3.07 -2.26
N LEU A 77 7.68 2.42 -2.18
CA LEU A 77 7.27 1.73 -0.95
C LEU A 77 8.24 0.62 -0.54
N ALA A 78 8.70 -0.21 -1.48
CA ALA A 78 9.63 -1.29 -1.21
C ALA A 78 11.01 -0.75 -0.78
N ARG A 79 11.53 0.28 -1.46
CA ARG A 79 12.79 0.95 -1.09
C ARG A 79 12.73 1.55 0.29
N TYR A 80 11.68 2.32 0.57
CA TYR A 80 11.44 2.88 1.89
C TYR A 80 11.40 1.78 2.95
N ALA A 81 10.58 0.75 2.75
CA ALA A 81 10.47 -0.38 3.69
C ALA A 81 11.83 -1.05 3.96
N LEU A 82 12.60 -1.35 2.92
CA LEU A 82 13.94 -1.92 3.05
C LEU A 82 14.85 -1.01 3.88
N SER A 83 14.81 0.32 3.64
CA SER A 83 15.62 1.28 4.39
C SER A 83 15.26 1.37 5.88
N VAL A 84 14.00 1.07 6.25
CA VAL A 84 13.52 1.08 7.64
C VAL A 84 13.48 -0.31 8.28
N GLY A 85 14.13 -1.30 7.67
CA GLY A 85 14.35 -2.63 8.27
C GLY A 85 13.35 -3.71 7.89
N TRP A 86 12.58 -3.54 6.81
CA TRP A 86 11.82 -4.65 6.25
C TRP A 86 12.78 -5.73 5.72
N THR A 87 12.67 -6.94 6.26
CA THR A 87 13.38 -8.13 5.80
C THR A 87 12.42 -9.08 5.09
N PRO A 88 12.37 -9.11 3.74
CA PRO A 88 11.41 -9.94 2.99
C PRO A 88 11.53 -11.44 3.25
N GLU A 89 12.75 -11.92 3.52
CA GLU A 89 13.07 -13.32 3.80
C GLU A 89 12.67 -13.77 5.20
N ALA A 90 12.48 -12.83 6.14
CA ALA A 90 12.11 -13.19 7.50
C ALA A 90 10.76 -13.91 7.50
N VAL A 91 10.66 -14.99 8.27
CA VAL A 91 9.38 -15.63 8.55
C VAL A 91 8.66 -14.80 9.60
N GLY A 92 7.39 -14.47 9.38
CA GLY A 92 6.61 -13.75 10.39
C GLY A 92 5.49 -12.90 9.81
N SER A 93 4.97 -12.03 10.67
CA SER A 93 3.83 -11.16 10.38
C SER A 93 4.15 -10.07 9.37
N THR A 94 3.11 -9.54 8.73
CA THR A 94 3.19 -8.41 7.80
C THR A 94 3.99 -7.23 8.37
N PHE A 95 4.94 -6.71 7.59
CA PHE A 95 5.57 -5.42 7.82
C PHE A 95 4.66 -4.33 7.28
N ARG A 96 4.16 -3.43 8.14
CA ARG A 96 3.20 -2.39 7.75
C ARG A 96 3.89 -1.02 7.69
N ILE A 97 3.67 -0.31 6.59
CA ILE A 97 3.96 1.13 6.49
C ILE A 97 2.69 1.86 6.93
N THR A 98 2.85 2.80 7.87
CA THR A 98 1.77 3.63 8.42
C THR A 98 1.84 5.06 7.88
N SER A 99 0.80 5.87 8.13
CA SER A 99 0.66 7.24 7.61
C SER A 99 1.82 8.20 7.95
N GLY A 100 2.56 7.94 9.03
CA GLY A 100 3.76 8.72 9.40
C GLY A 100 4.99 8.48 8.52
N ALA A 101 4.91 7.57 7.53
CA ALA A 101 6.02 7.26 6.65
C ALA A 101 6.35 8.41 5.68
N LYS A 102 7.64 8.75 5.61
CA LYS A 102 8.16 9.78 4.69
C LYS A 102 8.45 9.18 3.32
N VAL A 103 7.40 8.76 2.61
CA VAL A 103 7.50 8.21 1.25
C VAL A 103 6.76 9.11 0.26
N ALA A 104 7.44 9.48 -0.83
CA ALA A 104 6.85 10.32 -1.87
C ALA A 104 6.14 9.45 -2.91
N LEU A 105 4.81 9.57 -3.00
CA LEU A 105 3.99 8.81 -3.94
C LEU A 105 3.13 9.80 -4.75
N PRO A 106 3.52 10.15 -5.98
CA PRO A 106 2.72 11.07 -6.79
C PRO A 106 1.27 10.59 -6.93
N GLY A 107 0.31 11.45 -6.55
CA GLY A 107 -1.13 11.16 -6.60
C GLY A 107 -1.68 10.30 -5.45
N LEU A 108 -0.84 9.87 -4.50
CA LEU A 108 -1.21 8.95 -3.42
C LEU A 108 -0.55 9.36 -2.09
N ALA A 109 -1.19 9.01 -0.98
CA ALA A 109 -0.60 9.12 0.35
C ALA A 109 -0.78 7.81 1.12
N VAL A 110 0.17 7.49 2.00
CA VAL A 110 0.00 6.37 2.95
C VAL A 110 -1.00 6.79 4.01
N THR A 111 -1.90 5.88 4.36
CA THR A 111 -2.97 6.11 5.32
C THR A 111 -3.13 4.91 6.26
N ASP A 112 -3.65 5.17 7.47
CA ASP A 112 -3.99 4.14 8.44
C ASP A 112 -5.50 3.86 8.50
N LEU A 113 -6.32 4.54 7.67
CA LEU A 113 -7.80 4.46 7.67
C LEU A 113 -8.33 3.02 7.71
N LEU A 114 -7.84 2.15 6.82
CA LEU A 114 -8.26 0.74 6.79
C LEU A 114 -7.82 -0.02 8.05
N SER A 115 -6.61 0.23 8.53
CA SER A 115 -6.08 -0.45 9.70
C SER A 115 -6.78 -0.03 10.98
N THR A 116 -7.24 1.22 11.07
CA THR A 116 -8.06 1.73 12.18
C THR A 116 -9.47 1.12 12.12
N ALA A 117 -10.10 1.10 10.95
CA ALA A 117 -11.43 0.51 10.77
C ALA A 117 -11.47 -1.01 11.01
N GLU A 118 -10.36 -1.72 10.82
CA GLU A 118 -10.24 -3.17 11.05
C GLU A 118 -9.99 -3.54 12.53
N ARG A 119 -9.69 -2.57 13.41
CA ARG A 119 -9.53 -2.85 14.84
C ARG A 119 -10.91 -2.93 15.51
N PRO A 120 -11.23 -4.02 16.24
CA PRO A 120 -12.45 -4.05 17.03
C PRO A 120 -12.39 -2.99 18.13
N HIS A 121 -13.52 -2.30 18.34
CA HIS A 121 -13.74 -1.38 19.45
C HIS A 121 -13.74 -2.12 20.80
#